data_AF-A0A7W1B8T6-F1
#
_entry.id   AF-A0A7W1B8T6-F1
#
_cell.length_a   1.000
_cell.length_b   1.000
_cell.length_c   1.000
_cell.angle_alpha   90.00
_cell.angle_beta   90.00
_cell.angle_gamma   90.00
#
_symmetry.space_group_name_H-M   'P 1'
#
loop_
_entity.id
_entity.type
_entity.pdbx_description
1 polymer ?
#
loop_
_entity_poly.entity_id
_entity_poly.type
_entity_poly.pdbx_seq_one_letter_code
_entity_poly.pdbx_strand_id
1 'polypeptide(L)'
;MSNYLIACVLTLAACGGKQQPTSQAAPSPSEPAAPMTPDACTAQGGQVRGDIGDGKIACAEGERELGRVSQGIEGAICCLAATKP
;
A
#
# COMPACT_ATOMS: atom_id res chain seq x y z
N MET A 1 -9.37 -23.63 -49.68
CA MET A 1 -8.67 -22.96 -50.81
C MET A 1 -8.57 -21.49 -50.48
N SER A 2 -7.45 -20.87 -50.90
CA SER A 2 -7.19 -19.42 -51.00
C SER A 2 -6.69 -18.66 -49.77
N ASN A 3 -5.36 -18.58 -49.74
CA ASN A 3 -4.55 -17.43 -49.28
C ASN A 3 -5.10 -16.09 -49.79
N TYR A 4 -5.03 -15.03 -48.97
CA TYR A 4 -4.79 -13.67 -49.46
C TYR A 4 -3.88 -12.89 -48.50
N LEU A 5 -2.67 -12.61 -49.01
CA LEU A 5 -1.66 -11.67 -48.53
C LEU A 5 -1.88 -10.34 -49.28
N ILE A 6 -2.30 -9.24 -48.62
CA ILE A 6 -2.20 -7.84 -49.12
C ILE A 6 -2.18 -6.92 -47.88
N ALA A 7 -1.03 -6.42 -47.39
CA ALA A 7 -0.23 -5.27 -47.84
C ALA A 7 -0.74 -3.87 -47.37
N CYS A 8 0.10 -3.23 -46.53
CA CYS A 8 0.38 -1.80 -46.35
C CYS A 8 -0.63 -0.75 -46.82
N VAL A 9 -1.07 0.13 -45.90
CA VAL A 9 -1.10 1.59 -46.14
C VAL A 9 -0.88 2.34 -44.81
N LEU A 10 0.20 3.12 -44.75
CA LEU A 10 0.40 4.23 -43.81
C LEU A 10 -0.51 5.39 -44.20
N THR A 11 -1.27 5.96 -43.26
CA THR A 11 -1.72 7.35 -43.36
C THR A 11 -1.57 8.06 -42.03
N LEU A 12 -0.57 8.95 -41.97
CA LEU A 12 -0.54 10.06 -41.03
C LEU A 12 -1.74 10.97 -41.31
N ALA A 13 -2.51 11.30 -40.27
CA ALA A 13 -3.36 12.48 -40.27
C ALA A 13 -3.26 13.15 -38.89
N ALA A 14 -2.46 14.20 -38.85
CA ALA A 14 -2.41 15.14 -37.74
C ALA A 14 -3.65 16.07 -37.79
N CYS A 15 -4.33 16.21 -36.65
CA CYS A 15 -5.16 17.34 -36.22
C CYS A 15 -5.23 17.17 -34.68
N GLY A 16 -4.65 18.03 -33.85
CA GLY A 16 -4.90 19.47 -33.83
C GLY A 16 -6.10 19.74 -32.92
N GLY A 17 -5.95 19.55 -31.61
CA GLY A 17 -7.01 19.79 -30.63
C GLY A 17 -6.45 19.76 -29.20
N LYS A 18 -6.24 20.94 -28.64
CA LYS A 18 -5.76 21.16 -27.27
C LYS A 18 -6.70 20.52 -26.25
N GLN A 19 -6.35 19.38 -25.71
CA GLN A 19 -6.77 19.00 -24.36
C GLN A 19 -5.50 18.83 -23.56
N GLN A 20 -5.18 19.89 -22.80
CA GLN A 20 -4.28 19.79 -21.67
C GLN A 20 -4.80 18.61 -20.84
N PRO A 21 -4.04 17.51 -20.72
CA PRO A 21 -4.37 16.54 -19.70
C PRO A 21 -4.30 17.36 -18.43
N THR A 22 -5.43 17.52 -17.75
CA THR A 22 -5.36 17.84 -16.34
C THR A 22 -4.46 16.76 -15.78
N SER A 23 -3.23 17.12 -15.43
CA SER A 23 -2.46 16.41 -14.42
C SER A 23 -3.29 16.53 -13.14
N GLN A 24 -4.39 15.79 -13.08
CA GLN A 24 -4.83 15.19 -11.86
C GLN A 24 -3.64 14.31 -11.52
N ALA A 25 -2.78 14.83 -10.65
CA ALA A 25 -1.78 14.00 -10.02
C ALA A 25 -2.55 12.76 -9.55
N ALA A 26 -2.21 11.60 -10.14
CA ALA A 26 -2.54 10.34 -9.50
C ALA A 26 -2.10 10.51 -8.04
N PRO A 27 -2.89 10.08 -7.03
CA PRO A 27 -2.39 10.09 -5.68
C PRO A 27 -1.03 9.44 -5.72
N SER A 28 0.02 10.21 -5.44
CA SER A 28 1.37 9.68 -5.30
C SER A 28 1.24 8.46 -4.41
N PRO A 29 1.92 7.33 -4.70
CA PRO A 29 2.00 6.24 -3.75
C PRO A 29 2.39 6.89 -2.44
N SER A 30 1.47 6.92 -1.49
CA SER A 30 1.72 7.59 -0.22
C SER A 30 2.97 6.89 0.30
N GLU A 31 4.04 7.67 0.50
CA GLU A 31 5.25 7.13 1.11
C GLU A 31 4.83 6.24 2.27
N PRO A 32 5.39 5.01 2.39
CA PRO A 32 5.05 4.14 3.50
C PRO A 32 5.17 4.97 4.78
N ALA A 33 4.05 5.14 5.49
CA ALA A 33 4.03 5.93 6.70
C ALA A 33 5.18 5.42 7.58
N ALA A 34 6.01 6.35 8.05
CA ALA A 34 7.18 5.99 8.82
C ALA A 34 6.75 5.04 9.96
N PRO A 35 7.36 3.85 10.06
CA PRO A 35 6.97 2.87 11.08
C PRO A 35 7.11 3.50 12.47
N MET A 36 6.12 3.27 13.32
CA MET A 36 6.12 3.86 14.65
C MET A 36 7.22 3.23 15.52
N THR A 37 7.68 3.96 16.54
CA THR A 37 8.60 3.37 17.53
C THR A 37 7.82 2.55 18.56
N PRO A 38 8.45 1.57 19.23
CA PRO A 38 7.82 0.85 20.34
C PRO A 38 7.28 1.78 21.42
N ASP A 39 8.03 2.83 21.73
CA ASP A 39 7.65 3.85 22.71
C ASP A 39 6.37 4.60 22.30
N ALA A 40 6.27 4.98 21.02
CA ALA A 40 5.07 5.62 20.47
C ALA A 40 3.84 4.69 20.49
N CYS A 41 4.04 3.37 20.32
CA CYS A 41 2.97 2.39 20.45
C CYS A 41 2.43 2.35 21.89
N THR A 42 3.33 2.25 22.87
CA THR A 42 2.97 2.25 24.29
C THR A 42 2.30 3.56 24.73
N ALA A 43 2.77 4.69 24.21
CA ALA A 43 2.15 5.99 24.48
C ALA A 43 0.69 6.10 23.98
N GLN A 44 0.31 5.32 22.95
CA GLN A 44 -1.06 5.20 22.45
C GLN A 44 -1.90 4.17 23.21
N GLY A 45 -1.35 3.54 24.25
CA GLY A 45 -1.98 2.46 25.01
C GLY A 45 -1.94 1.11 24.30
N GLY A 46 -1.16 0.98 23.22
CA GLY A 46 -0.99 -0.26 22.49
C GLY A 46 0.12 -1.17 23.04
N GLN A 47 0.09 -2.43 22.65
CA GLN A 47 1.16 -3.40 22.84
C GLN A 47 1.85 -3.70 21.51
N VAL A 48 3.17 -3.80 21.56
CA VAL A 48 3.98 -4.24 20.42
C VAL A 48 3.94 -5.76 20.34
N ARG A 49 3.52 -6.31 19.20
CA ARG A 49 3.52 -7.74 18.91
C ARG A 49 4.46 -8.03 17.73
N GLY A 50 5.41 -8.94 17.94
CA GLY A 50 6.30 -9.45 16.90
C GLY A 50 5.78 -10.73 16.28
N ASP A 51 6.54 -11.27 15.32
CA ASP A 51 6.28 -12.59 14.75
C ASP A 51 6.44 -13.69 15.81
N ILE A 52 5.51 -14.64 15.86
CA ILE A 52 5.53 -15.75 16.82
C ILE A 52 6.22 -17.00 16.23
N GLY A 53 6.76 -16.91 15.01
CA GLY A 53 7.46 -17.99 14.30
C GLY A 53 6.62 -18.68 13.21
N ASP A 54 5.44 -18.17 12.87
CA ASP A 54 4.62 -18.62 11.74
C ASP A 54 4.75 -17.72 10.50
N GLY A 55 5.58 -16.67 10.58
CA GLY A 55 5.77 -15.70 9.49
C GLY A 55 4.58 -14.75 9.31
N LYS A 56 3.70 -14.64 10.31
CA LYS A 56 2.60 -13.69 10.35
C LYS A 56 2.66 -12.90 11.66
N ILE A 57 2.52 -11.59 11.52
CA ILE A 57 2.34 -10.68 12.63
C ILE A 57 0.90 -10.20 12.59
N ALA A 58 0.13 -10.50 13.63
CA ALA A 58 -1.28 -10.12 13.74
C ALA A 58 -1.66 -9.80 15.20
N CYS A 59 -2.62 -8.89 15.37
CA CYS A 59 -3.19 -8.62 16.68
C CYS A 59 -4.08 -9.78 17.12
N ALA A 60 -4.27 -9.94 18.43
CA ALA A 60 -5.17 -10.99 18.94
C ALA A 60 -6.63 -10.72 18.53
N GLU A 61 -7.46 -11.75 18.63
CA GLU A 61 -8.90 -11.60 18.38
C GLU A 61 -9.48 -10.54 19.33
N GLY A 62 -10.21 -9.57 18.75
CA GLY A 62 -10.74 -8.43 19.49
C GLY A 62 -9.77 -7.28 19.69
N GLU A 63 -8.52 -7.35 19.21
CA GLU A 63 -7.61 -6.20 19.20
C GLU A 63 -7.65 -5.46 17.84
N ARG A 64 -7.27 -4.19 17.85
CA ARG A 64 -7.16 -3.37 16.64
C ARG A 64 -5.69 -3.04 16.35
N GLU A 65 -5.26 -3.27 15.11
CA GLU A 65 -3.95 -2.81 14.64
C GLU A 65 -3.92 -1.28 14.51
N LEU A 66 -2.96 -0.64 15.18
CA LEU A 66 -2.68 0.79 15.08
C LEU A 66 -1.65 1.11 13.98
N GLY A 67 -0.76 0.17 13.68
CA GLY A 67 0.21 0.28 12.60
C GLY A 67 1.45 -0.58 12.83
N ARG A 68 2.42 -0.47 11.92
CA ARG A 68 3.69 -1.19 12.01
C ARG A 68 4.68 -0.47 12.92
N VAL A 69 5.44 -1.26 13.67
CA VAL A 69 6.47 -0.83 14.61
C VAL A 69 7.84 -1.20 14.05
N SER A 70 8.76 -0.25 14.04
CA SER A 70 10.17 -0.52 13.76
C SER A 70 10.80 -1.19 14.97
N GLN A 71 10.84 -2.53 14.95
CA GLN A 71 11.50 -3.34 15.96
C GLN A 71 12.23 -4.51 15.32
N GLY A 72 13.56 -4.56 15.46
CA GLY A 72 14.38 -5.61 14.87
C GLY A 72 14.35 -5.65 13.33
N ILE A 73 14.71 -6.81 12.76
CA ILE A 73 14.73 -7.03 11.30
C ILE A 73 13.36 -7.48 10.77
N GLU A 74 12.61 -8.24 11.56
CA GLU A 74 11.33 -8.82 11.15
C GLU A 74 10.15 -7.84 11.28
N GLY A 75 10.37 -6.73 12.00
CA GLY A 75 9.34 -5.74 12.30
C GLY A 75 8.35 -6.25 13.33
N ALA A 76 7.49 -5.35 13.79
CA ALA A 76 6.39 -5.66 14.69
C ALA A 76 5.15 -4.85 14.29
N ILE A 77 4.03 -5.10 14.96
CA ILE A 77 2.82 -4.26 14.87
C ILE A 77 2.44 -3.76 16.25
N CYS A 78 1.73 -2.63 16.27
CA CYS A 78 1.14 -2.08 17.47
C CYS A 78 -0.34 -2.47 17.52
N CYS A 79 -0.74 -3.13 18.60
CA CYS A 79 -2.10 -3.61 18.81
C CYS A 79 -2.72 -2.89 19.99
N LEU A 80 -3.89 -2.30 19.78
CA LEU A 80 -4.71 -1.73 20.85
C LEU A 80 -5.76 -2.76 21.27
N ALA A 81 -5.84 -3.04 22.57
CA ALA A 81 -6.95 -3.82 23.11
C ALA A 81 -8.28 -3.17 22.70
N ALA A 82 -9.30 -3.95 22.32
CA ALA A 82 -10.64 -3.38 22.23
C ALA A 82 -10.97 -2.77 23.58
N THR A 83 -11.24 -1.46 23.57
CA THR A 83 -11.95 -0.81 24.66
C THR A 83 -13.28 -1.55 24.78
N LYS A 84 -13.39 -2.41 25.79
CA LYS A 84 -14.68 -2.99 26.17
C LYS A 84 -15.60 -1.79 26.47
N PRO A 85 -16.72 -1.61 25.75
CA PRO A 85 -17.67 -0.54 26.04
C PRO A 85 -18.26 -0.69 27.45
#